data_AF-A0A3D1R9P6-F1
#
_entry.id   AF-A0A3D1R9P6-F1
#
_cell.length_a   1.000
_cell.length_b   1.000
_cell.length_c   1.000
_cell.angle_alpha   90.00
_cell.angle_beta   90.00
_cell.angle_gamma   90.00
#
_symmetry.space_group_name_H-M   'P 1'
#
loop_
_entity.id
_entity.type
_entity.pdbx_description
1 polymer ?
#
loop_
_entity_poly.entity_id
_entity_poly.type
_entity_poly.pdbx_seq_one_letter_code
_entity_poly.pdbx_strand_id
1 'polypeptide(L)'
;MDQQKRLLLTIVLSTAVMFLWMQFFSPPPKRPAAAEAGLAQVVDAAVKATDAAVASEKSAQPPAEAPAAPVKRPEQRIQWSTPAQELEFTNQGGGLSKAIVRGADSMPGYKFEQRPKGKDKKEEPVDLARVRDGQPVPGASEISGELSLGLDATYDAVKTDKGVVFTGGNGQLGVEKSFEVNPKGYDLRARYSVTNRSGEPKKLKLAVVYPAWLDPKHVEKGSFFAPPPEQSEVVARVGKSVERLGLGDKKKSESFDEEPVSFVGFDQRYFLGALFPSS
;
A
#
# COMPACT_ATOMS: atom_id res chain seq x y z
N MET A 1 -60.76 24.32 -1.29
CA MET A 1 -59.73 23.42 -0.72
C MET A 1 -58.41 24.18 -0.71
N ASP A 2 -57.96 24.56 0.49
CA ASP A 2 -56.75 25.35 0.72
C ASP A 2 -55.51 24.61 0.21
N GLN A 3 -54.53 25.35 -0.33
CA GLN A 3 -53.31 24.79 -0.93
C GLN A 3 -52.53 23.88 0.04
N GLN A 4 -52.57 24.18 1.34
CA GLN A 4 -52.01 23.34 2.40
C GLN A 4 -52.69 21.97 2.49
N LYS A 5 -54.01 21.89 2.31
CA LYS A 5 -54.74 20.61 2.32
C LYS A 5 -54.39 19.76 1.10
N ARG A 6 -54.18 20.40 -0.06
CA ARG A 6 -53.72 19.69 -1.28
C ARG A 6 -52.30 19.15 -1.12
N LEU A 7 -51.39 19.92 -0.54
CA LEU A 7 -50.03 19.46 -0.24
C LEU A 7 -50.03 18.26 0.72
N LEU A 8 -50.78 18.37 1.83
CA LEU A 8 -50.83 17.34 2.86
C LEU A 8 -51.48 16.05 2.33
N LEU A 9 -52.52 16.17 1.51
CA LEU A 9 -53.16 15.04 0.84
C LEU A 9 -52.21 14.34 -0.16
N THR A 10 -51.34 15.10 -0.84
CA THR A 10 -50.36 14.54 -1.79
C THR A 10 -49.26 13.75 -1.07
N ILE A 11 -48.78 14.25 0.08
CA ILE A 11 -47.76 13.57 0.89
C ILE A 11 -48.32 12.25 1.45
N VAL A 12 -49.55 12.27 1.97
CA VAL A 12 -50.21 11.07 2.49
C VAL A 12 -50.44 10.06 1.37
N LEU A 13 -50.88 10.50 0.19
CA LEU A 13 -51.11 9.63 -0.95
C LEU A 13 -49.80 9.00 -1.46
N SER A 14 -48.72 9.79 -1.55
CA SER A 14 -47.40 9.29 -1.95
C SER A 14 -46.84 8.26 -0.97
N THR A 15 -47.01 8.50 0.33
CA THR A 15 -46.57 7.56 1.38
C THR A 15 -47.38 6.27 1.33
N ALA A 16 -48.70 6.36 1.11
CA ALA A 16 -49.57 5.20 1.00
C ALA A 16 -49.24 4.32 -0.23
N VAL A 17 -48.95 4.93 -1.38
CA VAL A 17 -48.53 4.22 -2.59
C VAL A 17 -47.18 3.51 -2.37
N MET A 18 -46.21 4.17 -1.72
CA MET A 18 -44.93 3.55 -1.37
C MET A 18 -45.11 2.34 -0.43
N PHE A 19 -45.99 2.46 0.57
CA PHE A 19 -46.26 1.38 1.53
C PHE A 19 -46.93 0.17 0.88
N LEU A 20 -47.92 0.41 0.01
CA LEU A 20 -48.56 -0.64 -0.78
C LEU A 20 -47.56 -1.34 -1.69
N TRP A 21 -46.63 -0.59 -2.27
CA TRP A 21 -45.58 -1.15 -3.11
C TRP A 21 -44.60 -2.02 -2.30
N MET A 22 -44.18 -1.57 -1.11
CA MET A 22 -43.35 -2.40 -0.22
C MET A 22 -44.05 -3.70 0.20
N GLN A 23 -45.35 -3.64 0.50
CA GLN A 23 -46.12 -4.82 0.92
C GLN A 23 -46.34 -5.84 -0.21
N PHE A 24 -46.62 -5.38 -1.44
CA PHE A 24 -46.92 -6.29 -2.54
C PHE A 24 -45.71 -6.72 -3.37
N PHE A 25 -44.62 -5.94 -3.38
CA PHE A 25 -43.50 -6.18 -4.31
C PHE A 25 -42.10 -6.16 -3.67
N SER A 26 -41.93 -5.89 -2.38
CA SER A 26 -40.60 -6.10 -1.76
C SER A 26 -40.43 -7.56 -1.36
N PRO A 27 -39.38 -8.26 -1.83
CA PRO A 27 -39.04 -9.57 -1.31
C PRO A 27 -38.66 -9.47 0.17
N PRO A 28 -39.01 -10.46 1.01
CA PRO A 28 -38.74 -10.39 2.44
C PRO A 28 -37.23 -10.23 2.68
N PRO A 29 -36.81 -9.35 3.59
CA PRO A 29 -35.41 -9.26 3.97
C PRO A 29 -34.96 -10.63 4.50
N LYS A 30 -33.92 -11.21 3.87
CA LYS A 30 -33.28 -12.42 4.38
C LYS A 30 -32.79 -12.13 5.80
N ARG A 31 -33.44 -12.75 6.79
CA ARG A 31 -32.92 -12.79 8.16
C ARG A 31 -31.54 -13.46 8.12
N PRO A 32 -30.51 -12.89 8.76
CA PRO A 32 -29.32 -13.65 9.08
C PRO A 32 -29.75 -14.84 9.93
N ALA A 33 -29.35 -16.04 9.53
CA ALA A 33 -29.52 -17.23 10.35
C ALA A 33 -28.82 -16.98 11.69
N ALA A 34 -29.59 -17.10 12.78
CA ALA A 34 -29.02 -17.22 14.11
C ALA A 34 -28.15 -18.49 14.11
N ALA A 35 -26.85 -18.34 14.34
CA ALA A 35 -25.99 -19.46 14.65
C ALA A 35 -26.41 -19.95 16.04
N GLU A 36 -27.11 -21.08 16.06
CA GLU A 36 -27.39 -21.82 17.29
C GLU A 36 -26.09 -22.27 17.93
N ALA A 37 -26.03 -22.04 19.24
CA ALA A 37 -24.98 -22.48 20.12
C ALA A 37 -24.92 -24.01 20.15
N GLY A 38 -23.86 -24.58 19.57
CA GLY A 38 -23.37 -25.91 19.89
C GLY A 38 -22.35 -25.81 21.01
N LEU A 39 -22.81 -25.89 22.27
CA LEU A 39 -21.97 -26.18 23.42
C LEU A 39 -21.70 -27.69 23.43
N ALA A 40 -20.44 -28.09 23.23
CA ALA A 40 -19.96 -29.40 23.63
C ALA A 40 -18.51 -29.29 24.12
N GLN A 41 -18.37 -29.58 25.42
CA GLN A 41 -17.25 -30.23 26.09
C GLN A 41 -15.91 -29.47 26.19
N VAL A 42 -15.59 -29.00 27.40
CA VAL A 42 -14.77 -29.71 28.41
C VAL A 42 -13.32 -29.80 27.96
N VAL A 43 -12.46 -28.99 28.58
CA VAL A 43 -11.36 -29.48 29.42
C VAL A 43 -10.82 -28.33 30.27
N ASP A 44 -11.07 -28.45 31.57
CA ASP A 44 -10.34 -27.77 32.63
C ASP A 44 -9.02 -28.54 32.90
N ALA A 45 -8.10 -27.88 33.57
CA ALA A 45 -6.86 -28.37 34.17
C ALA A 45 -5.69 -28.70 33.22
N ALA A 46 -4.66 -27.85 33.24
CA ALA A 46 -3.58 -27.97 34.24
C ALA A 46 -2.38 -27.09 33.84
N VAL A 47 -2.21 -25.98 34.56
CA VAL A 47 -0.94 -25.25 34.68
C VAL A 47 -0.15 -25.89 35.81
N LYS A 48 0.93 -26.61 35.49
CA LYS A 48 2.25 -26.61 36.18
C LYS A 48 3.10 -27.79 35.72
N ALA A 49 4.27 -27.50 35.17
CA ALA A 49 5.51 -28.17 35.54
C ALA A 49 6.70 -27.31 35.10
N THR A 50 7.54 -26.98 36.08
CA THR A 50 8.82 -26.28 35.99
C THR A 50 9.93 -27.27 35.64
N ASP A 51 10.96 -26.77 34.96
CA ASP A 51 12.35 -27.25 34.77
C ASP A 51 12.68 -28.74 34.87
N ALA A 52 13.37 -29.23 33.84
CA ALA A 52 14.70 -29.82 34.03
C ALA A 52 15.49 -29.86 32.71
N ALA A 53 16.72 -29.36 32.80
CA ALA A 53 17.74 -29.38 31.79
C ALA A 53 18.09 -30.79 31.29
N VAL A 54 18.34 -30.92 29.99
CA VAL A 54 19.18 -31.98 29.44
C VAL A 54 20.17 -31.32 28.48
N ALA A 55 21.43 -31.32 28.89
CA ALA A 55 22.57 -31.05 28.04
C ALA A 55 22.62 -32.11 26.93
N SER A 56 22.78 -31.66 25.69
CA SER A 56 23.26 -32.50 24.59
C SER A 56 24.31 -31.71 23.84
N GLU A 57 25.57 -32.13 24.04
CA GLU A 57 26.67 -31.81 23.15
C GLU A 57 26.34 -32.34 21.75
N LYS A 58 26.26 -31.44 20.76
CA LYS A 58 26.26 -31.82 19.36
C LYS A 58 27.31 -31.00 18.62
N SER A 59 28.38 -31.73 18.29
CA SER A 59 29.40 -31.54 17.27
C SER A 59 29.35 -30.25 16.43
N ALA A 60 30.47 -29.54 16.44
CA ALA A 60 30.75 -28.36 15.64
C ALA A 60 30.72 -28.67 14.13
N GLN A 61 29.75 -28.08 13.44
CA GLN A 61 29.75 -27.91 12.00
C GLN A 61 30.56 -26.65 11.66
N PRO A 62 31.38 -26.63 10.59
CA PRO A 62 32.13 -25.43 10.21
C PRO A 62 31.17 -24.25 9.99
N PRO A 63 31.57 -23.00 10.33
CA PRO A 63 30.69 -21.85 10.14
C PRO A 63 30.34 -21.73 8.66
N ALA A 64 29.05 -21.84 8.35
CA ALA A 64 28.52 -21.27 7.13
C ALA A 64 28.87 -19.77 7.16
N GLU A 65 29.55 -19.30 6.12
CA GLU A 65 29.92 -17.90 5.96
C GLU A 65 28.64 -17.07 6.10
N ALA A 66 28.58 -16.28 7.17
CA ALA A 66 27.44 -15.45 7.46
C ALA A 66 27.22 -14.51 6.26
N PRO A 67 25.97 -14.29 5.82
CA PRO A 67 25.67 -13.30 4.80
C PRO A 67 26.34 -11.99 5.20
N ALA A 68 27.23 -11.47 4.35
CA ALA A 68 27.95 -10.23 4.61
C ALA A 68 26.94 -9.16 5.05
N ALA A 69 27.11 -8.67 6.28
CA ALA A 69 26.20 -7.69 6.87
C ALA A 69 26.10 -6.48 5.92
N PRO A 70 24.90 -5.92 5.70
CA PRO A 70 24.72 -4.80 4.81
C PRO A 70 25.62 -3.63 5.23
N VAL A 71 26.40 -3.11 4.29
CA VAL A 71 27.30 -1.97 4.51
C VAL A 71 26.44 -0.77 4.91
N LYS A 72 26.54 -0.35 6.19
CA LYS A 72 25.89 0.86 6.69
C LYS A 72 26.50 2.08 6.02
N ARG A 73 25.75 2.70 5.11
CA ARG A 73 26.10 3.97 4.47
C ARG A 73 25.48 5.14 5.23
N PRO A 74 26.07 6.35 5.18
CA PRO A 74 25.44 7.55 5.72
C PRO A 74 24.09 7.79 5.04
N GLU A 75 23.12 8.33 5.78
CA GLU A 75 21.82 8.70 5.20
C GLU A 75 22.01 9.83 4.18
N GLN A 76 21.45 9.65 2.98
CA GLN A 76 21.47 10.63 1.91
C GLN A 76 20.06 10.87 1.41
N ARG A 77 19.73 12.15 1.20
CA ARG A 77 18.46 12.58 0.62
C ARG A 77 18.72 13.47 -0.58
N ILE A 78 18.06 13.18 -1.69
CA ILE A 78 18.20 13.94 -2.94
C ILE A 78 16.84 14.52 -3.30
N GLN A 79 16.78 15.85 -3.38
CA GLN A 79 15.56 16.56 -3.74
C GLN A 79 15.50 16.85 -5.24
N TRP A 80 14.31 16.69 -5.80
CA TRP A 80 13.97 17.03 -7.18
C TRP A 80 12.68 17.84 -7.21
N SER A 81 12.60 18.85 -8.06
CA SER A 81 11.43 19.71 -8.16
C SER A 81 11.09 19.96 -9.62
N THR A 82 9.80 19.91 -9.91
CA THR A 82 9.19 20.23 -11.20
C THR A 82 7.97 21.13 -10.95
N PRO A 83 7.38 21.76 -11.97
CA PRO A 83 6.13 22.50 -11.80
C PRO A 83 4.99 21.64 -11.21
N ALA A 84 4.94 20.35 -11.59
CA ALA A 84 3.88 19.42 -11.19
C ALA A 84 4.13 18.76 -9.82
N GLN A 85 5.38 18.63 -9.37
CA GLN A 85 5.68 17.83 -8.17
C GLN A 85 7.01 18.16 -7.50
N GLU A 86 7.07 17.93 -6.19
CA GLU A 86 8.31 17.90 -5.40
C GLU A 86 8.57 16.49 -4.91
N LEU A 87 9.77 15.98 -5.20
CA LEU A 87 10.20 14.62 -4.90
C LEU A 87 11.41 14.65 -3.97
N GLU A 88 11.46 13.72 -3.04
CA GLU A 88 12.65 13.42 -2.27
C GLU A 88 12.96 11.93 -2.39
N PHE A 89 14.21 11.64 -2.71
CA PHE A 89 14.74 10.29 -2.84
C PHE A 89 15.66 10.00 -1.65
N THR A 90 15.52 8.83 -1.05
CA THR A 90 16.36 8.38 0.07
C THR A 90 17.18 7.16 -0.31
N ASN A 91 18.42 7.12 0.18
CA ASN A 91 19.30 5.99 -0.04
C ASN A 91 19.00 4.77 0.85
N GLN A 92 18.15 4.93 1.87
CA GLN A 92 17.60 3.82 2.66
C GLN A 92 16.48 3.15 1.86
N GLY A 93 16.65 1.90 1.47
CA GLY A 93 15.74 1.20 0.56
C GLY A 93 15.84 1.62 -0.92
N GLY A 94 16.40 2.81 -1.21
CA GLY A 94 16.65 3.30 -2.58
C GLY A 94 15.35 3.62 -3.32
N GLY A 95 14.58 4.58 -2.81
CA GLY A 95 13.25 4.93 -3.30
C GLY A 95 12.80 6.33 -2.88
N LEU A 96 11.49 6.60 -2.94
CA LEU A 96 10.90 7.91 -2.65
C LEU A 96 10.55 8.07 -1.17
N SER A 97 11.15 9.05 -0.48
CA SER A 97 10.70 9.45 0.86
C SER A 97 9.59 10.49 0.84
N LYS A 98 9.39 11.19 -0.29
CA LYS A 98 8.39 12.25 -0.44
C LYS A 98 7.97 12.41 -1.91
N ALA A 99 6.68 12.58 -2.15
CA ALA A 99 6.12 12.89 -3.45
C ALA A 99 4.92 13.85 -3.31
N ILE A 100 5.21 15.15 -3.19
CA ILE A 100 4.17 16.18 -3.12
C ILE A 100 3.65 16.49 -4.52
N VAL A 101 2.34 16.36 -4.69
CA VAL A 101 1.64 16.65 -5.94
C VAL A 101 1.19 18.11 -5.97
N ARG A 102 1.38 18.76 -7.12
CA ARG A 102 0.91 20.12 -7.43
C ARG A 102 0.15 20.11 -8.75
N GLY A 103 -0.64 21.14 -9.01
CA GLY A 103 -1.32 21.26 -10.29
C GLY A 103 -0.31 21.47 -11.43
N ALA A 104 -0.36 20.55 -12.39
CA ALA A 104 0.39 20.62 -13.64
C ALA A 104 -0.25 21.61 -14.63
N ASP A 105 0.04 21.47 -15.93
CA ASP A 105 -0.30 22.42 -17.00
C ASP A 105 -1.75 22.95 -17.02
N SER A 106 -2.74 22.14 -16.63
CA SER A 106 -4.15 22.56 -16.59
C SER A 106 -4.56 23.34 -15.34
N MET A 107 -3.72 23.32 -14.28
CA MET A 107 -3.94 24.03 -13.01
C MET A 107 -2.60 24.51 -12.41
N PRO A 108 -1.80 25.30 -13.15
CA PRO A 108 -0.43 25.61 -12.75
C PRO A 108 -0.40 26.34 -11.40
N GLY A 109 0.38 25.79 -10.46
CA GLY A 109 0.54 26.36 -9.13
C GLY A 109 -0.57 26.03 -8.14
N TYR A 110 -1.59 25.26 -8.55
CA TYR A 110 -2.59 24.75 -7.62
C TYR A 110 -1.94 23.81 -6.60
N LYS A 111 -2.26 23.97 -5.32
CA LYS A 111 -1.76 23.10 -4.26
C LYS A 111 -2.84 22.11 -3.88
N PHE A 112 -2.52 20.84 -4.01
CA PHE A 112 -3.37 19.79 -3.48
C PHE A 112 -3.10 19.67 -1.98
N GLU A 113 -4.12 19.92 -1.19
CA GLU A 113 -4.03 19.87 0.26
C GLU A 113 -5.03 18.83 0.78
N GLN A 114 -4.57 18.05 1.75
CA GLN A 114 -5.37 17.12 2.51
C GLN A 114 -5.50 17.68 3.93
N ARG A 115 -6.72 17.67 4.45
CA ARG A 115 -6.96 18.03 5.84
C ARG A 115 -6.98 16.74 6.66
N PRO A 116 -5.95 16.46 7.46
CA PRO A 116 -6.01 15.30 8.31
C PRO A 116 -7.11 15.52 9.35
N LYS A 117 -8.00 14.54 9.55
CA LYS A 117 -9.12 14.67 10.49
C LYS A 117 -8.62 14.89 11.92
N GLY A 118 -9.17 15.92 12.58
CA GLY A 118 -8.83 16.40 13.93
C GLY A 118 -9.16 17.88 14.09
N LYS A 119 -9.68 18.30 15.26
CA LYS A 119 -10.18 19.69 15.47
C LYS A 119 -9.12 20.77 15.24
N ASP A 120 -7.83 20.44 15.38
CA ASP A 120 -6.71 21.40 15.36
C ASP A 120 -5.64 21.10 14.29
N LYS A 121 -5.93 20.20 13.33
CA LYS A 121 -4.94 19.85 12.30
C LYS A 121 -5.00 20.83 11.12
N LYS A 122 -3.84 21.36 10.75
CA LYS A 122 -3.64 22.21 9.59
C LYS A 122 -3.73 21.39 8.30
N GLU A 123 -4.12 22.06 7.22
CA GLU A 123 -4.02 21.50 5.87
C GLU A 123 -2.55 21.21 5.55
N GLU A 124 -2.31 20.01 5.03
CA GLU A 124 -0.98 19.54 4.62
C GLU A 124 -0.99 19.24 3.12
N PRO A 125 0.12 19.45 2.40
CA PRO A 125 0.21 19.02 1.00
C PRO A 125 -0.03 17.52 0.85
N VAL A 126 -0.69 17.12 -0.23
CA VAL A 126 -0.88 15.71 -0.58
C VAL A 126 0.47 15.09 -0.93
N ASP A 127 0.88 14.08 -0.15
CA ASP A 127 2.13 13.35 -0.30
C ASP A 127 1.86 11.87 -0.58
N LEU A 128 2.12 11.44 -1.82
CA LEU A 128 1.85 10.07 -2.28
C LEU A 128 2.92 9.05 -1.89
N ALA A 129 4.06 9.51 -1.35
CA ALA A 129 5.15 8.63 -0.91
C ALA A 129 5.31 8.57 0.61
N ARG A 130 4.36 9.17 1.35
CA ARG A 130 4.34 9.13 2.81
C ARG A 130 4.28 7.69 3.30
N VAL A 131 5.18 7.34 4.21
CA VAL A 131 5.23 6.04 4.92
C VAL A 131 5.46 6.27 6.41
N ARG A 132 5.20 5.26 7.24
CA ARG A 132 5.57 5.32 8.67
C ARG A 132 7.07 5.04 8.83
N ASP A 133 7.66 5.54 9.90
CA ASP A 133 9.05 5.23 10.24
C ASP A 133 9.27 3.71 10.31
N GLY A 134 10.37 3.26 9.68
CA GLY A 134 10.72 1.84 9.59
C GLY A 134 9.94 1.03 8.55
N GLN A 135 9.00 1.63 7.81
CA GLN A 135 8.37 0.99 6.66
C GLN A 135 9.21 1.22 5.40
N PRO A 136 9.17 0.30 4.42
CA PRO A 136 9.83 0.51 3.14
C PRO A 136 9.23 1.73 2.43
N VAL A 137 10.05 2.41 1.64
CA VAL A 137 9.62 3.52 0.79
C VAL A 137 9.09 3.03 -0.57
N PRO A 138 8.20 3.75 -1.26
CA PRO A 138 7.85 3.45 -2.64
C PRO A 138 9.08 3.34 -3.55
N GLY A 139 9.15 2.26 -4.33
CA GLY A 139 10.30 1.94 -5.18
C GLY A 139 11.43 1.19 -4.46
N ALA A 140 11.32 0.95 -3.15
CA ALA A 140 12.17 -0.05 -2.49
C ALA A 140 11.97 -1.42 -3.15
N SER A 141 13.00 -2.26 -3.09
CA SER A 141 12.99 -3.55 -3.77
C SER A 141 13.62 -4.64 -2.93
N GLU A 142 13.08 -5.84 -3.05
CA GLU A 142 13.59 -7.05 -2.43
C GLU A 142 14.06 -8.01 -3.52
N ILE A 143 15.20 -8.65 -3.28
CA ILE A 143 15.65 -9.79 -4.07
C ILE A 143 15.54 -11.02 -3.19
N SER A 144 14.88 -12.06 -3.69
CA SER A 144 14.71 -13.34 -2.99
C SER A 144 15.00 -14.52 -3.92
N GLY A 145 15.17 -15.72 -3.35
CA GLY A 145 15.55 -16.94 -4.05
C GLY A 145 16.81 -17.55 -3.46
N GLU A 146 17.76 -17.92 -4.31
CA GLU A 146 19.04 -18.50 -3.88
C GLU A 146 20.01 -17.45 -3.31
N LEU A 147 19.82 -16.17 -3.65
CA LEU A 147 20.48 -15.02 -3.04
C LEU A 147 19.39 -14.06 -2.55
N SER A 148 19.72 -13.27 -1.53
CA SER A 148 18.78 -12.31 -0.96
C SER A 148 19.37 -10.93 -0.71
N LEU A 149 18.50 -9.93 -0.84
CA LEU A 149 18.73 -8.56 -0.44
C LEU A 149 17.40 -7.97 0.06
N GLY A 150 17.36 -7.54 1.31
CA GLY A 150 16.16 -7.04 1.96
C GLY A 150 15.73 -5.64 1.49
N LEU A 151 14.49 -5.27 1.81
CA LEU A 151 13.91 -3.95 1.53
C LEU A 151 14.61 -2.80 2.26
N ASP A 152 15.34 -3.10 3.34
CA ASP A 152 16.10 -2.18 4.17
C ASP A 152 17.54 -1.96 3.68
N ALA A 153 17.92 -2.55 2.55
CA ALA A 153 19.23 -2.34 1.96
C ALA A 153 19.51 -0.85 1.71
N THR A 154 20.70 -0.39 2.10
CA THR A 154 21.15 0.97 1.81
C THR A 154 21.93 1.02 0.51
N TYR A 155 21.89 2.15 -0.18
CA TYR A 155 22.54 2.39 -1.47
C TYR A 155 23.44 3.64 -1.42
N ASP A 156 24.37 3.74 -2.36
CA ASP A 156 25.01 5.01 -2.71
C ASP A 156 24.07 5.75 -3.66
N ALA A 157 23.81 7.04 -3.42
CA ALA A 157 22.88 7.82 -4.21
C ALA A 157 23.58 8.94 -4.99
N VAL A 158 23.33 9.03 -6.29
CA VAL A 158 23.88 10.05 -7.19
C VAL A 158 22.74 10.76 -7.91
N LYS A 159 22.71 12.09 -7.79
CA LYS A 159 21.80 12.94 -8.57
C LYS A 159 22.31 13.06 -10.00
N THR A 160 21.43 12.90 -10.98
CA THR A 160 21.74 13.06 -12.41
C THR A 160 21.07 14.32 -12.98
N ASP A 161 21.18 14.54 -14.28
CA ASP A 161 20.47 15.60 -15.00
C ASP A 161 18.96 15.33 -15.12
N LYS A 162 18.54 14.06 -15.00
CA LYS A 162 17.16 13.61 -15.20
C LYS A 162 16.52 12.98 -13.97
N GLY A 163 17.26 12.78 -12.87
CA GLY A 163 16.73 12.18 -11.65
C GLY A 163 17.82 11.65 -10.73
N VAL A 164 17.72 10.38 -10.33
CA VAL A 164 18.61 9.75 -9.33
C VAL A 164 18.99 8.33 -9.74
N VAL A 165 20.25 7.96 -9.49
CA VAL A 165 20.76 6.59 -9.59
C VAL A 165 21.21 6.13 -8.20
N PHE A 166 20.82 4.91 -7.84
CA PHE A 166 21.22 4.22 -6.63
C PHE A 166 22.05 3.00 -6.99
N THR A 167 23.20 2.83 -6.35
CA THR A 167 24.07 1.66 -6.55
C THR A 167 24.35 0.98 -5.21
N GLY A 168 24.20 -0.33 -5.13
CA GLY A 168 24.33 -1.07 -3.89
C GLY A 168 24.35 -2.57 -4.07
N GLY A 169 23.94 -3.28 -3.02
CA GLY A 169 23.94 -4.74 -2.94
C GLY A 169 24.85 -5.28 -1.84
N ASN A 170 25.29 -6.52 -2.01
CA ASN A 170 26.16 -7.25 -1.07
C ASN A 170 27.30 -7.93 -1.83
N GLY A 171 28.06 -8.82 -1.17
CA GLY A 171 29.19 -9.53 -1.81
C GLY A 171 28.79 -10.35 -3.04
N GLN A 172 27.56 -10.85 -3.11
CA GLN A 172 27.09 -11.78 -4.15
C GLN A 172 26.08 -11.15 -5.12
N LEU A 173 25.52 -9.99 -4.78
CA LEU A 173 24.55 -9.25 -5.59
C LEU A 173 24.99 -7.80 -5.78
N GLY A 174 25.03 -7.34 -7.02
CA GLY A 174 25.04 -5.91 -7.35
C GLY A 174 23.63 -5.46 -7.72
N VAL A 175 23.19 -4.30 -7.22
CA VAL A 175 21.90 -3.72 -7.56
C VAL A 175 22.09 -2.27 -7.98
N GLU A 176 21.53 -1.92 -9.14
CA GLU A 176 21.40 -0.55 -9.60
C GLU A 176 19.92 -0.21 -9.79
N LYS A 177 19.51 0.94 -9.26
CA LYS A 177 18.17 1.50 -9.46
C LYS A 177 18.31 2.87 -10.07
N SER A 178 17.54 3.18 -11.10
CA SER A 178 17.47 4.55 -11.63
C SER A 178 16.02 5.03 -11.67
N PHE A 179 15.82 6.29 -11.32
CA PHE A 179 14.54 6.98 -11.41
C PHE A 179 14.72 8.21 -12.29
N GLU A 180 14.09 8.22 -13.46
CA GLU A 180 14.00 9.39 -14.34
C GLU A 180 12.70 10.15 -14.03
N VAL A 181 12.81 11.46 -13.82
CA VAL A 181 11.68 12.34 -13.50
C VAL A 181 11.12 12.95 -14.78
N ASN A 182 9.82 12.83 -15.01
CA ASN A 182 9.16 13.59 -16.08
C ASN A 182 9.01 15.06 -15.66
N PRO A 183 9.61 16.03 -16.38
CA PRO A 183 9.50 17.44 -16.03
C PRO A 183 8.10 18.03 -16.26
N LYS A 184 7.23 17.36 -17.02
CA LYS A 184 5.89 17.83 -17.40
C LYS A 184 4.74 17.09 -16.70
N GLY A 185 5.03 16.01 -15.98
CA GLY A 185 4.02 15.10 -15.46
C GLY A 185 4.37 14.57 -14.08
N TYR A 186 3.58 13.59 -13.65
CA TYR A 186 3.74 12.90 -12.36
C TYR A 186 4.45 11.55 -12.49
N ASP A 187 4.64 11.06 -13.72
CA ASP A 187 5.27 9.78 -13.99
C ASP A 187 6.76 9.78 -13.69
N LEU A 188 7.22 8.64 -13.17
CA LEU A 188 8.62 8.32 -12.94
C LEU A 188 8.95 7.05 -13.70
N ARG A 189 10.03 7.07 -14.48
CA ARG A 189 10.56 5.84 -15.08
C ARG A 189 11.57 5.24 -14.12
N ALA A 190 11.20 4.10 -13.53
CA ALA A 190 12.10 3.31 -12.70
C ALA A 190 12.74 2.19 -13.52
N ARG A 191 14.05 1.97 -13.37
CA ARG A 191 14.74 0.77 -13.89
C ARG A 191 15.53 0.11 -12.79
N TYR A 192 15.47 -1.22 -12.74
CA TYR A 192 16.17 -2.05 -11.77
C TYR A 192 17.08 -3.02 -12.53
N SER A 193 18.37 -3.00 -12.20
CA SER A 193 19.36 -3.93 -12.72
C SER A 193 19.93 -4.75 -11.57
N VAL A 194 19.88 -6.08 -11.71
CA VAL A 194 20.43 -7.02 -10.72
C VAL A 194 21.56 -7.79 -11.37
N THR A 195 22.75 -7.67 -10.79
CA THR A 195 23.97 -8.36 -11.22
C THR A 195 24.28 -9.48 -10.24
N ASN A 196 24.26 -10.72 -10.71
CA ASN A 196 24.75 -11.86 -9.95
C ASN A 196 26.29 -11.88 -9.96
N ARG A 197 26.90 -11.82 -8.77
CA ARG A 197 28.35 -11.83 -8.55
C ARG A 197 28.85 -13.12 -7.89
N SER A 198 28.00 -14.14 -7.75
CA SER A 198 28.33 -15.39 -7.06
C SER A 198 29.16 -16.38 -7.89
N GLY A 199 29.38 -16.12 -9.18
CA GLY A 199 30.13 -17.00 -10.09
C GLY A 199 29.33 -18.16 -10.68
N GLU A 200 28.12 -18.42 -10.19
CA GLU A 200 27.22 -19.45 -10.71
C GLU A 200 25.86 -18.84 -11.10
N PRO A 201 25.13 -19.37 -12.08
CA PRO A 201 23.75 -18.96 -12.35
C PRO A 201 22.86 -19.17 -11.11
N LYS A 202 22.05 -18.16 -10.76
CA LYS A 202 21.13 -18.18 -9.61
C LYS A 202 19.72 -17.85 -10.05
N LYS A 203 18.73 -18.53 -9.47
CA LYS A 203 17.31 -18.19 -9.65
C LYS A 203 16.90 -17.14 -8.62
N LEU A 204 16.53 -15.95 -9.12
CA LEU A 204 16.19 -14.79 -8.30
C LEU A 204 14.80 -14.28 -8.66
N LYS A 205 14.11 -13.71 -7.68
CA LYS A 205 12.88 -12.93 -7.84
C LYS A 205 13.14 -11.51 -7.38
N LEU A 206 12.68 -10.54 -8.17
CA LEU A 206 12.69 -9.12 -7.81
C LEU A 206 11.26 -8.70 -7.45
N ALA A 207 11.08 -8.19 -6.24
CA ALA A 207 9.87 -7.51 -5.84
C ALA A 207 10.14 -6.00 -5.71
N VAL A 208 9.20 -5.18 -6.18
CA VAL A 208 9.22 -3.72 -6.00
C VAL A 208 7.96 -3.34 -5.26
N VAL A 209 8.09 -2.53 -4.20
CA VAL A 209 6.96 -2.20 -3.32
C VAL A 209 6.49 -0.77 -3.52
N TYR A 210 5.17 -0.58 -3.44
CA TYR A 210 4.51 0.72 -3.32
C TYR A 210 3.60 0.69 -2.11
N PRO A 211 4.12 1.00 -0.90
CA PRO A 211 3.30 1.16 0.27
C PRO A 211 2.59 2.51 0.24
N ALA A 212 1.39 2.56 0.82
CA ALA A 212 0.67 3.81 1.04
C ALA A 212 0.40 3.99 2.54
N TRP A 213 0.52 5.22 3.02
CA TRP A 213 0.15 5.55 4.38
C TRP A 213 -1.36 5.74 4.50
N LEU A 214 -1.92 5.12 5.53
CA LEU A 214 -3.32 5.25 5.91
C LEU A 214 -3.40 5.61 7.39
N ASP A 215 -4.31 6.52 7.71
CA ASP A 215 -4.67 6.78 9.08
C ASP A 215 -5.65 5.71 9.56
N PRO A 216 -5.24 4.81 10.48
CA PRO A 216 -6.06 3.68 10.91
C PRO A 216 -7.31 4.12 11.67
N LYS A 217 -7.37 5.38 12.13
CA LYS A 217 -8.56 5.96 12.77
C LYS A 217 -9.62 6.42 11.76
N HIS A 218 -9.31 6.40 10.46
CA HIS A 218 -10.14 7.00 9.42
C HIS A 218 -10.57 6.04 8.30
N VAL A 219 -10.23 4.76 8.42
CA VAL A 219 -10.81 3.68 7.62
C VAL A 219 -12.20 3.34 8.19
N GLU A 220 -13.15 4.28 8.12
CA GLU A 220 -14.52 4.04 8.56
C GLU A 220 -15.34 3.37 7.45
N LYS A 221 -16.14 2.37 7.82
CA LYS A 221 -17.18 1.84 6.93
C LYS A 221 -18.24 2.94 6.74
N GLY A 222 -18.53 3.28 5.48
CA GLY A 222 -19.57 4.26 5.17
C GLY A 222 -20.89 3.91 5.87
N SER A 223 -21.47 4.88 6.58
CA SER A 223 -22.83 4.80 7.10
C SER A 223 -23.77 5.53 6.15
N PHE A 224 -25.02 5.08 6.02
CA PHE A 224 -26.03 5.67 5.12
C PHE A 224 -26.29 7.16 5.38
N PHE A 225 -25.96 7.65 6.59
CA PHE A 225 -26.12 9.03 7.01
C PHE A 225 -24.78 9.77 7.22
N ALA A 226 -23.65 9.12 6.96
CA ALA A 226 -22.33 9.74 7.05
C ALA A 226 -21.87 10.21 5.66
N PRO A 227 -20.97 11.21 5.59
CA PRO A 227 -20.25 11.50 4.35
C PRO A 227 -19.64 10.22 3.78
N PRO A 228 -19.54 10.08 2.44
CA PRO A 228 -18.87 8.94 1.83
C PRO A 228 -17.50 8.72 2.49
N PRO A 229 -17.16 7.47 2.82
CA PRO A 229 -15.87 7.17 3.43
C PRO A 229 -14.75 7.62 2.50
N GLU A 230 -13.61 7.94 3.08
CA GLU A 230 -12.41 8.26 2.32
C GLU A 230 -12.03 7.03 1.49
N GLN A 231 -12.05 7.16 0.15
CA GLN A 231 -11.65 6.08 -0.74
C GLN A 231 -10.17 5.76 -0.47
N SER A 232 -9.88 4.50 -0.24
CA SER A 232 -8.56 4.00 0.17
C SER A 232 -8.51 2.50 -0.08
N GLU A 233 -8.09 2.12 -1.28
CA GLU A 233 -8.13 0.73 -1.77
C GLU A 233 -6.83 0.38 -2.48
N VAL A 234 -6.40 -0.88 -2.35
CA VAL A 234 -5.40 -1.42 -3.27
C VAL A 234 -6.11 -1.75 -4.57
N VAL A 235 -5.54 -1.32 -5.70
CA VAL A 235 -6.09 -1.57 -7.03
C VAL A 235 -5.04 -2.26 -7.88
N ALA A 236 -5.43 -3.32 -8.59
CA ALA A 236 -4.58 -4.00 -9.53
C ALA A 236 -5.34 -4.31 -10.81
N ARG A 237 -4.68 -4.20 -11.96
CA ARG A 237 -5.23 -4.71 -13.22
C ARG A 237 -4.55 -6.03 -13.57
N VAL A 238 -5.34 -7.10 -13.56
CA VAL A 238 -4.88 -8.48 -13.77
C VAL A 238 -5.62 -9.02 -14.99
N GLY A 239 -4.88 -9.38 -16.03
CA GLY A 239 -5.47 -9.76 -17.31
C GLY A 239 -6.43 -8.69 -17.86
N LYS A 240 -7.73 -8.97 -17.83
CA LYS A 240 -8.80 -8.06 -18.31
C LYS A 240 -9.62 -7.40 -17.19
N SER A 241 -9.45 -7.79 -15.93
CA SER A 241 -10.20 -7.25 -14.80
C SER A 241 -9.39 -6.20 -14.03
N VAL A 242 -10.12 -5.34 -13.30
CA VAL A 242 -9.55 -4.46 -12.29
C VAL A 242 -10.02 -4.98 -10.95
N GLU A 243 -9.09 -5.51 -10.18
CA GLU A 243 -9.30 -5.99 -8.82
C GLU A 243 -9.13 -4.83 -7.84
N ARG A 244 -10.03 -4.75 -6.86
CA ARG A 244 -10.02 -3.73 -5.80
C ARG A 244 -10.12 -4.42 -4.45
N LEU A 245 -9.18 -4.12 -3.57
CA LEU A 245 -9.10 -4.71 -2.24
C LEU A 245 -9.27 -3.60 -1.20
N GLY A 246 -10.39 -3.69 -0.48
CA GLY A 246 -10.72 -2.76 0.59
C GLY A 246 -9.93 -3.09 1.87
N LEU A 247 -9.54 -2.05 2.60
CA LEU A 247 -8.77 -2.20 3.85
C LEU A 247 -9.53 -2.88 5.00
N GLY A 248 -10.86 -2.96 4.87
CA GLY A 248 -11.73 -3.70 5.81
C GLY A 248 -11.65 -5.22 5.65
N ASP A 249 -11.06 -5.69 4.56
CA ASP A 249 -10.91 -7.12 4.24
C ASP A 249 -9.64 -7.64 4.93
N LYS A 250 -9.70 -7.69 6.27
CA LYS A 250 -8.58 -7.94 7.21
C LYS A 250 -7.77 -9.24 7.01
N LYS A 251 -7.95 -10.00 5.94
CA LYS A 251 -7.38 -11.34 5.80
C LYS A 251 -6.85 -11.76 4.43
N LYS A 252 -6.83 -10.90 3.41
CA LYS A 252 -6.33 -11.33 2.10
C LYS A 252 -5.10 -10.54 1.67
N SER A 253 -3.93 -11.12 1.90
CA SER A 253 -2.83 -10.96 0.96
C SER A 253 -3.24 -11.71 -0.29
N GLU A 254 -3.64 -11.00 -1.34
CA GLU A 254 -3.88 -11.62 -2.65
C GLU A 254 -2.58 -11.60 -3.45
N SER A 255 -2.28 -12.73 -4.09
CA SER A 255 -1.19 -12.87 -5.06
C SER A 255 -1.80 -13.22 -6.41
N PHE A 256 -1.29 -12.61 -7.47
CA PHE A 256 -1.77 -12.80 -8.84
C PHE A 256 -0.70 -13.50 -9.68
N ASP A 257 -0.23 -14.67 -9.23
CA ASP A 257 0.89 -15.38 -9.85
C ASP A 257 0.55 -16.03 -11.20
N GLU A 258 -0.74 -16.19 -11.51
CA GLU A 258 -1.22 -16.94 -12.69
C GLU A 258 -1.47 -16.06 -13.91
N GLU A 259 -1.67 -14.76 -13.73
CA GLU A 259 -2.05 -13.82 -14.79
C GLU A 259 -1.12 -12.59 -14.84
N PRO A 260 -0.88 -12.02 -16.03
CA PRO A 260 -0.04 -10.85 -16.16
C PRO A 260 -0.69 -9.63 -15.47
N VAL A 261 0.06 -9.03 -14.55
CA VAL A 261 -0.31 -7.79 -13.87
C VAL A 261 0.10 -6.59 -14.72
N SER A 262 -0.88 -5.79 -15.15
CA SER A 262 -0.64 -4.57 -15.94
C SER A 262 -0.26 -3.38 -15.06
N PHE A 263 -0.84 -3.28 -13.86
CA PHE A 263 -0.43 -2.34 -12.83
C PHE A 263 -0.89 -2.81 -11.45
N VAL A 264 -0.22 -2.32 -10.41
CA VAL A 264 -0.66 -2.40 -9.02
C VAL A 264 -0.48 -1.05 -8.36
N GLY A 265 -1.40 -0.63 -7.52
CA GLY A 265 -1.35 0.69 -6.91
C GLY A 265 -2.29 0.86 -5.74
N PHE A 266 -2.30 2.09 -5.24
CA PHE A 266 -3.15 2.54 -4.15
C PHE A 266 -4.02 3.71 -4.64
N ASP A 267 -5.33 3.47 -4.64
CA ASP A 267 -6.35 4.42 -5.05
C ASP A 267 -6.89 5.13 -3.81
N GLN A 268 -6.63 6.43 -3.74
CA GLN A 268 -7.18 7.30 -2.72
C GLN A 268 -7.96 8.44 -3.38
N ARG A 269 -8.80 9.13 -2.62
CA ARG A 269 -9.70 10.14 -3.19
C ARG A 269 -8.95 11.16 -4.06
N TYR A 270 -9.22 11.15 -5.37
CA TYR A 270 -8.61 11.99 -6.42
C TYR A 270 -7.15 11.68 -6.81
N PHE A 271 -6.48 10.73 -6.15
CA PHE A 271 -5.08 10.41 -6.43
C PHE A 271 -4.85 8.90 -6.54
N LEU A 272 -4.07 8.51 -7.54
CA LEU A 272 -3.63 7.14 -7.73
C LEU A 272 -2.09 7.11 -7.73
N GLY A 273 -1.51 6.38 -6.79
CA GLY A 273 -0.12 5.95 -6.87
C GLY A 273 -0.06 4.54 -7.42
N ALA A 274 0.65 4.30 -8.53
CA ALA A 274 0.70 2.98 -9.14
C ALA A 274 2.06 2.66 -9.76
N LEU A 275 2.40 1.38 -9.73
CA LEU A 275 3.51 0.77 -10.45
C LEU A 275 2.97 0.12 -11.72
N PHE A 276 3.61 0.44 -12.84
CA PHE A 276 3.33 -0.16 -14.15
C PHE A 276 4.53 -1.00 -14.56
N PRO A 277 4.46 -2.34 -14.39
CA PRO A 277 5.53 -3.22 -14.87
C PRO A 277 5.70 -3.05 -16.38
N SER A 278 6.95 -2.84 -16.79
CA SER A 278 7.34 -2.90 -18.21
C SER A 278 8.62 -3.71 -18.28
N SER A 279 8.60 -4.75 -19.11
CA SER A 279 9.73 -5.61 -19.45
C SER A 279 10.05 -5.45 -20.92
#